data_AF-A0A956LHH6-F1
#
_entry.id   AF-A0A956LHH6-F1
#
_cell.length_a   1.000
_cell.length_b   1.000
_cell.length_c   1.000
_cell.angle_alpha   90.00
_cell.angle_beta   90.00
_cell.angle_gamma   90.00
#
_symmetry.space_group_name_H-M   'P 1'
#
loop_
_entity.id
_entity.type
_entity.pdbx_description
1 polymer ?
#
loop_
_entity_poly.entity_id
_entity_poly.type
_entity_poly.pdbx_seq_one_letter_code
_entity_poly.pdbx_strand_id
1 'polypeptide(L)'
;MLADWTTAPVTPRQRAGLRLVELLTTRPRELDAATIAELRAAGLDDAALDDAANVTFHFNFINRLADAFDFPRLDADQRRRLARMLDRASRVAAGARPQPSYARGEDGLLRPAEVELGRAHALSCAGGTAPALRRAAEAHAARVFGATRSAEEDALPEPARGYVEKLARWAYRIIDEDIDALKAAGYDEEQIFELTFAGALGASVVALERLFAVLHGPAARGSSDAPGATSAAPS
;
A
#
# COMPACT_ATOMS: atom_id res chain seq x y z
N MET A 1 -7.35 27.49 6.84
CA MET A 1 -6.99 26.14 6.35
C MET A 1 -5.59 26.25 5.78
N LEU A 2 -4.61 25.48 6.27
CA LEU A 2 -3.30 25.41 5.62
C LEU A 2 -3.52 24.61 4.33
N ALA A 3 -3.77 25.31 3.22
CA ALA A 3 -3.96 24.69 1.91
C ALA A 3 -2.64 24.12 1.34
N ASP A 4 -1.51 24.59 1.89
CA ASP A 4 -0.17 24.18 1.50
C ASP A 4 0.61 23.78 2.77
N TRP A 5 1.05 22.52 2.81
CA TRP A 5 1.77 21.98 3.96
C TRP A 5 3.23 22.47 4.02
N THR A 6 3.79 22.96 2.90
CA THR A 6 5.18 23.38 2.83
C THR A 6 5.44 24.66 3.62
N THR A 7 4.42 25.52 3.73
CA THR A 7 4.45 26.78 4.49
C THR A 7 3.97 26.62 5.94
N ALA A 8 3.57 25.42 6.35
CA ALA A 8 3.06 25.17 7.69
C ALA A 8 4.16 25.38 8.77
N PRO A 9 3.81 25.91 9.95
CA PRO A 9 4.74 26.08 11.06
C PRO A 9 5.01 24.74 11.78
N VAL A 10 5.65 23.82 11.08
CA VAL A 10 6.00 22.47 11.54
C VAL A 10 7.50 22.31 11.70
N THR A 11 7.91 21.36 12.54
CA THR A 11 9.32 21.06 12.79
C THR A 11 9.99 20.45 11.55
N PRO A 12 11.34 20.48 11.44
CA PRO A 12 12.06 19.82 10.35
C PRO A 12 11.72 18.34 10.20
N ARG A 13 11.62 17.59 11.32
CA ARG A 13 11.22 16.17 11.33
C ARG A 13 9.81 15.98 10.75
N GLN A 14 8.84 16.81 11.17
CA GLN A 14 7.47 16.74 10.65
C GLN A 14 7.41 17.06 9.15
N ARG A 15 8.16 18.08 8.71
CA ARG A 15 8.26 18.44 7.29
C ARG A 15 8.84 17.29 6.45
N ALA A 16 9.86 16.61 6.95
CA ALA A 16 10.43 15.43 6.30
C ALA A 16 9.43 14.26 6.21
N GLY A 17 8.64 14.01 7.26
CA GLY A 17 7.55 13.03 7.22
C GLY A 17 6.48 13.34 6.18
N LEU A 18 6.05 14.61 6.09
CA LEU A 18 5.09 15.06 5.07
C LEU A 18 5.65 14.92 3.64
N ARG A 19 6.94 15.25 3.43
CA ARG A 19 7.64 15.00 2.16
C ARG A 19 7.62 13.52 1.78
N LEU A 20 7.85 12.62 2.73
CA LEU A 20 7.80 11.18 2.49
C LEU A 20 6.39 10.72 2.11
N VAL A 21 5.35 11.16 2.83
CA VAL A 21 3.95 10.81 2.51
C VAL A 21 3.55 11.30 1.12
N GLU A 22 3.93 12.53 0.75
CA GLU A 22 3.70 13.09 -0.58
C GLU A 22 4.42 12.26 -1.67
N LEU A 23 5.71 11.94 -1.47
CA LEU A 23 6.50 11.12 -2.38
C LEU A 23 5.87 9.74 -2.58
N LEU A 24 5.51 9.06 -1.50
CA LEU A 24 4.88 7.73 -1.54
C LEU A 24 3.52 7.75 -2.24
N THR A 25 2.76 8.84 -2.10
CA THR A 25 1.42 8.96 -2.71
C THR A 25 1.49 9.29 -4.20
N THR A 26 2.42 10.14 -4.60
CA THR A 26 2.41 10.75 -5.95
C THR A 26 3.40 10.10 -6.91
N ARG A 27 4.55 9.66 -6.41
CA ARG A 27 5.67 9.14 -7.22
C ARG A 27 6.51 8.13 -6.42
N PRO A 28 5.89 7.04 -5.91
CA PRO A 28 6.56 6.10 -5.02
C PRO A 28 7.84 5.51 -5.61
N ARG A 29 7.91 5.32 -6.93
CA ARG A 29 9.07 4.73 -7.63
C ARG A 29 10.35 5.56 -7.50
N GLU A 30 10.24 6.86 -7.29
CA GLU A 30 11.39 7.75 -7.13
C GLU A 30 12.05 7.62 -5.76
N LEU A 31 11.42 6.92 -4.80
CA LEU A 31 12.02 6.65 -3.51
C LEU A 31 13.26 5.75 -3.67
N ASP A 32 14.38 6.18 -3.13
CA ASP A 32 15.66 5.47 -3.16
C ASP A 32 16.40 5.54 -1.82
N ALA A 33 17.57 4.89 -1.73
CA ALA A 33 18.35 4.82 -0.51
C ALA A 33 18.91 6.20 -0.07
N ALA A 34 19.20 7.09 -1.03
CA ALA A 34 19.67 8.45 -0.75
C ALA A 34 18.58 9.27 -0.05
N THR A 35 17.35 9.19 -0.57
CA THR A 35 16.18 9.82 0.05
C THR A 35 15.96 9.30 1.47
N ILE A 36 16.09 7.98 1.71
CA ILE A 36 16.00 7.42 3.06
C ILE A 36 17.09 7.97 3.99
N ALA A 37 18.33 8.11 3.51
CA ALA A 37 19.41 8.68 4.31
C ALA A 37 19.13 10.15 4.69
N GLU A 38 18.59 10.96 3.77
CA GLU A 38 18.17 12.35 4.05
C GLU A 38 17.07 12.39 5.13
N LEU A 39 16.07 11.51 5.04
CA LEU A 39 14.97 11.44 6.00
C LEU A 39 15.47 11.03 7.39
N ARG A 40 16.43 10.08 7.45
CA ARG A 40 17.10 9.70 8.71
C ARG A 40 17.92 10.85 9.29
N ALA A 41 18.62 11.62 8.47
CA ALA A 41 19.36 12.81 8.91
C ALA A 41 18.41 13.92 9.45
N ALA A 42 17.19 14.01 8.91
CA ALA A 42 16.12 14.86 9.45
C ALA A 42 15.46 14.28 10.72
N GLY A 43 15.94 13.13 11.18
CA GLY A 43 15.54 12.48 12.43
C GLY A 43 14.41 11.47 12.28
N LEU A 44 14.07 10.96 11.10
CA LEU A 44 13.11 9.85 10.96
C LEU A 44 13.84 8.51 11.15
N ASP A 45 13.56 7.83 12.26
CA ASP A 45 13.98 6.46 12.51
C ASP A 45 13.14 5.46 11.68
N ASP A 46 13.62 4.23 11.56
CA ASP A 46 12.97 3.18 10.74
C ASP A 46 11.52 2.94 11.14
N ALA A 47 11.21 3.02 12.45
CA ALA A 47 9.85 2.92 12.94
C ALA A 47 8.93 4.04 12.41
N ALA A 48 9.44 5.27 12.26
CA ALA A 48 8.70 6.39 11.70
C ALA A 48 8.58 6.32 10.18
N LEU A 49 9.57 5.75 9.48
CA LEU A 49 9.48 5.47 8.06
C LEU A 49 8.38 4.41 7.78
N ASP A 50 8.39 3.32 8.56
CA ASP A 50 7.35 2.28 8.53
C ASP A 50 5.96 2.87 8.79
N ASP A 51 5.83 3.73 9.82
CA ASP A 51 4.55 4.38 10.15
C ASP A 51 4.06 5.29 9.03
N ALA A 52 4.95 6.08 8.42
CA ALA A 52 4.59 6.94 7.31
C ALA A 52 4.09 6.14 6.10
N ALA A 53 4.72 5.00 5.78
CA ALA A 53 4.21 4.11 4.73
C ALA A 53 2.88 3.45 5.09
N ASN A 54 2.73 2.98 6.33
CA ASN A 54 1.46 2.43 6.81
C ASN A 54 0.34 3.46 6.69
N VAL A 55 0.54 4.69 7.18
CA VAL A 55 -0.42 5.78 7.05
C VAL A 55 -0.74 6.04 5.58
N THR A 56 0.28 6.12 4.72
CA THR A 56 0.10 6.36 3.29
C THR A 56 -0.74 5.26 2.63
N PHE A 57 -0.45 3.99 2.92
CA PHE A 57 -1.22 2.84 2.44
C PHE A 57 -2.70 2.93 2.86
N HIS A 58 -2.96 3.12 4.16
CA HIS A 58 -4.33 3.13 4.68
C HIS A 58 -5.16 4.27 4.10
N PHE A 59 -4.61 5.49 4.00
CA PHE A 59 -5.35 6.61 3.41
C PHE A 59 -5.57 6.41 1.91
N ASN A 60 -4.59 5.88 1.18
CA ASN A 60 -4.78 5.55 -0.24
C ASN A 60 -5.85 4.48 -0.46
N PHE A 61 -5.90 3.49 0.43
CA PHE A 61 -6.88 2.42 0.38
C PHE A 61 -8.29 2.91 0.73
N ILE A 62 -8.42 3.56 1.89
CA ILE A 62 -9.71 4.05 2.41
C ILE A 62 -10.31 5.11 1.48
N ASN A 63 -9.50 6.05 0.96
CA ASN A 63 -10.03 7.07 0.05
C ASN A 63 -10.63 6.46 -1.21
N ARG A 64 -10.00 5.42 -1.78
CA ARG A 64 -10.53 4.75 -2.97
C ARG A 64 -11.83 4.01 -2.68
N LEU A 65 -11.94 3.34 -1.54
CA LEU A 65 -13.19 2.69 -1.14
C LEU A 65 -14.29 3.72 -0.85
N ALA A 66 -13.95 4.80 -0.15
CA ALA A 66 -14.89 5.86 0.16
C ALA A 66 -15.40 6.55 -1.10
N ASP A 67 -14.52 6.81 -2.08
CA ASP A 67 -14.88 7.41 -3.35
C ASP A 67 -15.71 6.44 -4.22
N ALA A 68 -15.37 5.14 -4.25
CA ALA A 68 -16.07 4.14 -5.06
C ALA A 68 -17.46 3.76 -4.53
N PHE A 69 -17.65 3.82 -3.21
CA PHE A 69 -18.92 3.47 -2.54
C PHE A 69 -19.68 4.69 -2.01
N ASP A 70 -19.24 5.90 -2.34
CA ASP A 70 -19.81 7.17 -1.88
C ASP A 70 -20.06 7.21 -0.36
N PHE A 71 -19.06 6.80 0.42
CA PHE A 71 -19.20 6.79 1.87
C PHE A 71 -19.41 8.22 2.42
N PRO A 72 -20.37 8.41 3.34
CA PRO A 72 -20.70 9.73 3.83
C PRO A 72 -19.53 10.37 4.57
N ARG A 73 -19.25 11.63 4.25
CA ARG A 73 -18.20 12.40 4.91
C ARG A 73 -18.67 12.86 6.28
N LEU A 74 -17.85 12.58 7.28
CA LEU A 74 -18.09 13.04 8.65
C LEU A 74 -17.99 14.56 8.73
N ASP A 75 -18.92 15.16 9.49
CA ASP A 75 -18.83 16.56 9.86
C ASP A 75 -17.62 16.81 10.80
N ALA A 76 -17.37 18.09 11.09
CA ALA A 76 -16.22 18.47 11.89
C ALA A 76 -16.29 17.98 13.35
N ASP A 77 -17.49 17.90 13.93
CA ASP A 77 -17.69 17.47 15.31
C ASP A 77 -17.58 15.95 15.45
N GLN A 78 -18.22 15.21 14.55
CA GLN A 78 -18.10 13.76 14.42
C GLN A 78 -16.64 13.36 14.26
N ARG A 79 -15.91 13.97 13.31
CA ARG A 79 -14.49 13.69 13.08
C ARG A 79 -13.65 13.98 14.32
N ARG A 80 -13.83 15.12 14.99
CA ARG A 80 -13.13 15.44 16.25
C ARG A 80 -13.41 14.42 17.35
N ARG A 81 -14.66 14.01 17.51
CA ARG A 81 -15.07 13.02 18.51
C ARG A 81 -14.42 11.66 18.24
N LEU A 82 -14.52 11.16 17.02
CA LEU A 82 -13.98 9.86 16.64
C LEU A 82 -12.44 9.85 16.70
N ALA A 83 -11.77 10.93 16.28
CA ALA A 83 -10.33 11.06 16.42
C ALA A 83 -9.86 10.92 17.89
N ARG A 84 -10.56 11.59 18.83
CA ARG A 84 -10.25 11.44 20.27
C ARG A 84 -10.49 10.03 20.79
N MET A 85 -11.54 9.35 20.31
CA MET A 85 -11.83 7.97 20.71
C MET A 85 -10.75 7.01 20.21
N LEU A 86 -10.35 7.13 18.93
CA LEU A 86 -9.28 6.33 18.34
C LEU A 86 -7.94 6.58 19.05
N ASP A 87 -7.62 7.82 19.36
CA ASP A 87 -6.40 8.22 20.07
C ASP A 87 -6.35 7.69 21.51
N ARG A 88 -7.52 7.62 22.18
CA ARG A 88 -7.62 6.95 23.48
C ARG A 88 -7.46 5.43 23.35
N ALA A 89 -8.12 4.83 22.38
CA ALA A 89 -8.05 3.39 22.14
C ALA A 89 -6.63 2.95 21.78
N SER A 90 -5.95 3.67 20.89
CA SER A 90 -4.60 3.36 20.44
C SER A 90 -3.58 3.40 21.58
N ARG A 91 -3.71 4.35 22.53
CA ARG A 91 -2.85 4.39 23.72
C ARG A 91 -3.03 3.20 24.67
N VAL A 92 -4.22 2.61 24.69
CA VAL A 92 -4.54 1.48 25.59
C VAL A 92 -4.28 0.13 24.89
N ALA A 93 -4.44 0.08 23.57
CA ALA A 93 -4.35 -1.12 22.76
C ALA A 93 -3.03 -1.28 21.99
N ALA A 94 -2.04 -0.40 22.20
CA ALA A 94 -0.74 -0.50 21.54
C ALA A 94 -0.02 -1.79 21.95
N GLY A 95 -0.18 -2.82 21.13
CA GLY A 95 0.59 -4.06 21.21
C GLY A 95 2.04 -3.85 20.75
N ALA A 96 2.89 -4.80 21.09
CA ALA A 96 4.24 -4.84 20.52
C ALA A 96 4.14 -5.05 19.00
N ARG A 97 4.94 -4.29 18.23
CA ARG A 97 5.06 -4.53 16.79
C ARG A 97 5.61 -5.93 16.53
N PRO A 98 5.14 -6.64 15.49
CA PRO A 98 5.73 -7.90 15.10
C PRO A 98 7.23 -7.72 14.78
N GLN A 99 8.02 -8.77 15.05
CA GLN A 99 9.46 -8.81 14.80
C GLN A 99 9.78 -10.06 13.94
N PRO A 100 10.25 -9.90 12.68
CA PRO A 100 10.40 -8.63 11.97
C PRO A 100 9.05 -7.90 11.73
N SER A 101 9.08 -6.57 11.53
CA SER A 101 7.88 -5.75 11.27
C SER A 101 7.24 -6.04 9.90
N TYR A 102 7.92 -6.84 9.07
CA TYR A 102 7.53 -7.18 7.71
C TYR A 102 7.45 -8.69 7.48
N ALA A 103 6.67 -9.07 6.47
CA ALA A 103 6.64 -10.40 5.91
C ALA A 103 7.06 -10.36 4.43
N ARG A 104 7.52 -11.50 3.92
CA ARG A 104 7.74 -11.72 2.50
C ARG A 104 6.56 -12.51 1.95
N GLY A 105 5.84 -11.93 0.99
CA GLY A 105 4.75 -12.62 0.31
C GLY A 105 5.25 -13.76 -0.59
N GLU A 106 4.33 -14.60 -1.08
CA GLU A 106 4.64 -15.66 -2.06
C GLU A 106 5.27 -15.09 -3.35
N ASP A 107 4.95 -13.84 -3.68
CA ASP A 107 5.52 -13.07 -4.78
C ASP A 107 6.92 -12.50 -4.49
N GLY A 108 7.48 -12.80 -3.32
CA GLY A 108 8.81 -12.37 -2.91
C GLY A 108 8.90 -10.92 -2.45
N LEU A 109 7.80 -10.16 -2.48
CA LEU A 109 7.76 -8.75 -2.09
C LEU A 109 7.67 -8.58 -0.58
N LEU A 110 8.28 -7.50 -0.07
CA LEU A 110 8.30 -7.18 1.35
C LEU A 110 7.19 -6.18 1.68
N ARG A 111 6.41 -6.48 2.71
CA ARG A 111 5.30 -5.66 3.20
C ARG A 111 5.25 -5.73 4.73
N PRO A 112 4.69 -4.74 5.46
CA PRO A 112 4.35 -4.90 6.86
C PRO A 112 3.59 -6.20 7.10
N ALA A 113 3.94 -6.92 8.17
CA ALA A 113 3.44 -8.27 8.41
C ALA A 113 1.90 -8.33 8.42
N GLU A 114 1.27 -7.34 9.04
CA GLU A 114 -0.19 -7.23 9.11
C GLU A 114 -0.84 -6.96 7.75
N VAL A 115 -0.19 -6.14 6.91
CA VAL A 115 -0.67 -5.84 5.55
C VAL A 115 -0.56 -7.06 4.66
N GLU A 116 0.54 -7.82 4.74
CA GLU A 116 0.66 -9.08 3.99
C GLU A 116 -0.37 -10.11 4.44
N LEU A 117 -0.58 -10.27 5.75
CA LEU A 117 -1.58 -11.19 6.27
C LEU A 117 -2.99 -10.83 5.78
N GLY A 118 -3.36 -9.56 5.91
CA GLY A 118 -4.66 -9.05 5.44
C GLY A 118 -4.82 -9.21 3.93
N ARG A 119 -3.79 -8.90 3.15
CA ARG A 119 -3.77 -9.08 1.69
C ARG A 119 -3.93 -10.55 1.31
N ALA A 120 -3.10 -11.44 1.86
CA ALA A 120 -3.15 -12.86 1.55
C ALA A 120 -4.53 -13.44 1.86
N HIS A 121 -5.13 -13.06 2.99
CA HIS A 121 -6.49 -13.46 3.32
C HIS A 121 -7.52 -12.92 2.33
N ALA A 122 -7.53 -11.61 2.08
CA ALA A 122 -8.50 -10.97 1.17
C ALA A 122 -8.44 -11.53 -0.27
N LEU A 123 -7.28 -12.01 -0.71
CA LEU A 123 -7.07 -12.58 -2.05
C LEU A 123 -7.25 -14.10 -2.14
N SER A 124 -7.52 -14.80 -1.02
CA SER A 124 -7.64 -16.26 -0.98
C SER A 124 -8.89 -16.79 -0.28
N CYS A 125 -9.53 -16.00 0.59
CA CYS A 125 -10.73 -16.40 1.30
C CYS A 125 -11.86 -16.76 0.32
N ALA A 126 -12.82 -17.60 0.74
CA ALA A 126 -14.03 -17.83 -0.04
C ALA A 126 -14.81 -16.51 -0.22
N GLY A 127 -15.48 -16.35 -1.36
CA GLY A 127 -16.23 -15.15 -1.72
C GLY A 127 -16.95 -15.31 -3.06
N GLY A 128 -17.70 -14.29 -3.47
CA GLY A 128 -18.45 -14.28 -4.74
C GLY A 128 -17.55 -14.32 -5.98
N THR A 129 -16.31 -13.86 -5.84
CA THR A 129 -15.29 -13.83 -6.90
C THR A 129 -14.22 -14.89 -6.67
N ALA A 130 -13.85 -15.60 -7.74
CA ALA A 130 -12.73 -16.54 -7.71
C ALA A 130 -11.42 -15.84 -7.25
N PRO A 131 -10.60 -16.48 -6.39
CA PRO A 131 -9.32 -15.92 -5.94
C PRO A 131 -8.41 -15.45 -7.08
N ALA A 132 -8.39 -16.18 -8.21
CA ALA A 132 -7.62 -15.81 -9.38
C ALA A 132 -8.02 -14.44 -9.96
N LEU A 133 -9.32 -14.14 -10.01
CA LEU A 133 -9.82 -12.87 -10.55
C LEU A 133 -9.55 -11.71 -9.58
N ARG A 134 -9.66 -11.92 -8.27
CA ARG A 134 -9.23 -10.93 -7.26
C ARG A 134 -7.73 -10.62 -7.35
N ARG A 135 -6.89 -11.66 -7.50
CA ARG A 135 -5.44 -11.48 -7.72
C ARG A 135 -5.17 -10.74 -9.04
N ALA A 136 -5.93 -10.99 -10.10
CA ALA A 136 -5.82 -10.28 -11.36
C ALA A 136 -6.17 -8.79 -11.22
N ALA A 137 -7.23 -8.46 -10.47
CA ALA A 137 -7.60 -7.08 -10.14
C ALA A 137 -6.52 -6.35 -9.32
N GLU A 138 -6.00 -6.99 -8.27
CA GLU A 138 -4.91 -6.46 -7.45
C GLU A 138 -3.64 -6.22 -8.28
N ALA A 139 -3.26 -7.20 -9.11
CA ALA A 139 -2.11 -7.09 -9.99
C ALA A 139 -2.28 -6.03 -11.09
N HIS A 140 -3.49 -5.88 -11.64
CA HIS A 140 -3.79 -4.86 -12.65
C HIS A 140 -3.68 -3.44 -12.05
N ALA A 141 -4.31 -3.21 -10.89
CA ALA A 141 -4.20 -1.93 -10.19
C ALA A 141 -2.76 -1.60 -9.78
N ALA A 142 -1.99 -2.58 -9.31
CA ALA A 142 -0.57 -2.37 -8.98
C ALA A 142 0.26 -2.00 -10.23
N ARG A 143 -0.05 -2.59 -11.40
CA ARG A 143 0.58 -2.27 -12.69
C ARG A 143 0.26 -0.86 -13.19
N VAL A 144 -0.88 -0.28 -12.83
CA VAL A 144 -1.18 1.14 -13.12
C VAL A 144 -0.14 2.06 -12.48
N PHE A 145 0.33 1.72 -11.28
CA PHE A 145 1.46 2.38 -10.60
C PHE A 145 2.82 1.76 -10.98
N GLY A 146 2.80 0.86 -11.96
CA GLY A 146 3.90 0.17 -12.61
C GLY A 146 4.75 -0.73 -11.72
N ALA A 147 4.12 -1.35 -10.73
CA ALA A 147 4.68 -2.55 -10.15
C ALA A 147 4.76 -3.67 -11.19
N THR A 148 5.85 -4.44 -11.18
CA THR A 148 5.95 -5.68 -11.95
C THR A 148 5.15 -6.77 -11.23
N ARG A 149 4.23 -7.43 -11.93
CA ARG A 149 3.38 -8.50 -11.39
C ARG A 149 3.31 -9.67 -12.35
N SER A 150 3.44 -10.88 -11.81
CA SER A 150 3.31 -12.14 -12.54
C SER A 150 1.82 -12.50 -12.67
N ALA A 151 1.11 -11.86 -13.57
CA ALA A 151 -0.27 -12.23 -13.93
C ALA A 151 -0.37 -12.39 -15.45
N GLU A 152 -1.23 -13.29 -15.91
CA GLU A 152 -1.54 -13.41 -17.34
C GLU A 152 -2.11 -12.07 -17.85
N GLU A 153 -1.68 -11.63 -19.04
CA GLU A 153 -2.03 -10.31 -19.59
C GLU A 153 -3.55 -10.08 -19.68
N ASP A 154 -4.33 -11.15 -19.84
CA ASP A 154 -5.79 -11.12 -19.97
C ASP A 154 -6.58 -11.74 -18.80
N ALA A 155 -5.95 -11.95 -17.65
CA ALA A 155 -6.61 -12.56 -16.48
C ALA A 155 -7.81 -11.76 -15.92
N LEU A 156 -7.93 -10.48 -16.27
CA LEU A 156 -9.04 -9.61 -15.89
C LEU A 156 -9.80 -9.18 -17.16
N PRO A 157 -11.04 -9.68 -17.38
CA PRO A 157 -11.82 -9.35 -18.56
C PRO A 157 -12.44 -7.95 -18.46
N GLU A 158 -12.87 -7.40 -19.59
CA GLU A 158 -13.75 -6.22 -19.59
C GLU A 158 -15.17 -6.61 -19.13
N PRO A 159 -15.92 -5.70 -18.48
CA PRO A 159 -15.56 -4.32 -18.15
C PRO A 159 -14.77 -4.16 -16.82
N ALA A 160 -14.46 -5.26 -16.13
CA ALA A 160 -13.77 -5.22 -14.83
C ALA A 160 -12.36 -4.61 -14.92
N ARG A 161 -11.66 -4.82 -16.03
CA ARG A 161 -10.35 -4.20 -16.29
C ARG A 161 -10.44 -2.68 -16.34
N GLY A 162 -11.31 -2.13 -17.19
CA GLY A 162 -11.53 -0.68 -17.27
C GLY A 162 -11.99 -0.07 -15.94
N TYR A 163 -12.87 -0.75 -15.21
CA TYR A 163 -13.31 -0.34 -13.88
C TYR A 163 -12.14 -0.27 -12.88
N VAL A 164 -11.32 -1.32 -12.77
CA VAL A 164 -10.19 -1.36 -11.83
C VAL A 164 -9.12 -0.33 -12.19
N GLU A 165 -8.87 -0.07 -13.48
CA GLU A 165 -7.99 1.02 -13.89
C GLU A 165 -8.53 2.39 -13.47
N LYS A 166 -9.84 2.64 -13.70
CA LYS A 166 -10.50 3.86 -13.28
C LYS A 166 -10.46 4.04 -11.76
N LEU A 167 -10.70 2.99 -10.99
CA LEU A 167 -10.57 2.96 -9.53
C LEU A 167 -9.13 3.32 -9.09
N ALA A 168 -8.12 2.75 -9.73
CA ALA A 168 -6.72 2.97 -9.35
C ALA A 168 -6.30 4.43 -9.53
N ARG A 169 -6.69 5.06 -10.65
CA ARG A 169 -6.29 6.42 -11.04
C ARG A 169 -7.23 7.52 -10.54
N TRP A 170 -8.53 7.26 -10.56
CA TRP A 170 -9.59 8.26 -10.48
C TRP A 170 -10.83 7.73 -9.76
N ALA A 171 -10.67 7.05 -8.62
CA ALA A 171 -11.80 6.52 -7.84
C ALA A 171 -12.96 7.53 -7.66
N TYR A 172 -12.64 8.81 -7.40
CA TYR A 172 -13.60 9.92 -7.29
C TYR A 172 -14.41 10.23 -8.56
N ARG A 173 -14.15 9.56 -9.68
CA ARG A 173 -14.90 9.67 -10.94
C ARG A 173 -15.73 8.43 -11.25
N ILE A 174 -15.74 7.43 -10.38
CA ILE A 174 -16.63 6.28 -10.52
C ILE A 174 -18.07 6.79 -10.37
N ILE A 175 -18.93 6.38 -11.29
CA ILE A 175 -20.33 6.77 -11.41
C ILE A 175 -21.18 5.52 -11.63
N ASP A 176 -22.50 5.68 -11.54
CA ASP A 176 -23.46 4.58 -11.66
C ASP A 176 -23.32 3.82 -12.98
N GLU A 177 -22.98 4.50 -14.08
CA GLU A 177 -22.76 3.86 -15.38
C GLU A 177 -21.61 2.85 -15.38
N ASP A 178 -20.57 3.05 -14.56
CA ASP A 178 -19.49 2.06 -14.43
C ASP A 178 -19.98 0.79 -13.72
N ILE A 179 -20.84 0.96 -12.71
CA ILE A 179 -21.44 -0.13 -11.93
C ILE A 179 -22.45 -0.89 -12.80
N ASP A 180 -23.27 -0.17 -13.56
CA ASP A 180 -24.23 -0.76 -14.49
C ASP A 180 -23.55 -1.56 -15.60
N ALA A 181 -22.38 -1.11 -16.08
CA ALA A 181 -21.58 -1.88 -17.04
C ALA A 181 -21.11 -3.22 -16.45
N LEU A 182 -20.68 -3.24 -15.19
CA LEU A 182 -20.32 -4.49 -14.49
C LEU A 182 -21.53 -5.40 -14.30
N LYS A 183 -22.67 -4.85 -13.86
CA LYS A 183 -23.92 -5.60 -13.70
C LYS A 183 -24.40 -6.20 -15.03
N ALA A 184 -24.30 -5.44 -16.13
CA ALA A 184 -24.63 -5.92 -17.48
C ALA A 184 -23.70 -7.04 -17.97
N ALA A 185 -22.46 -7.08 -17.48
CA ALA A 185 -21.50 -8.16 -17.73
C ALA A 185 -21.70 -9.38 -16.80
N GLY A 186 -22.70 -9.35 -15.91
CA GLY A 186 -23.08 -10.46 -15.05
C GLY A 186 -22.43 -10.45 -13.67
N TYR A 187 -21.73 -9.38 -13.29
CA TYR A 187 -21.22 -9.25 -11.91
C TYR A 187 -22.34 -8.85 -10.96
N ASP A 188 -22.46 -9.56 -9.84
CA ASP A 188 -23.32 -9.15 -8.74
C ASP A 188 -22.64 -8.10 -7.83
N GLU A 189 -23.38 -7.56 -6.85
CA GLU A 189 -22.86 -6.51 -5.96
C GLU A 189 -21.72 -7.00 -5.06
N GLU A 190 -21.74 -8.28 -4.65
CA GLU A 190 -20.68 -8.88 -3.84
C GLU A 190 -19.38 -8.99 -4.65
N GLN A 191 -19.47 -9.43 -5.90
CA GLN A 191 -18.34 -9.51 -6.82
C GLN A 191 -17.79 -8.13 -7.16
N ILE A 192 -18.66 -7.14 -7.42
CA ILE A 192 -18.23 -5.76 -7.64
C ILE A 192 -17.46 -5.26 -6.41
N PHE A 193 -18.01 -5.44 -5.20
CA PHE A 193 -17.34 -5.06 -3.95
C PHE A 193 -15.96 -5.71 -3.81
N GLU A 194 -15.86 -7.02 -4.06
CA GLU A 194 -14.60 -7.77 -3.95
C GLU A 194 -13.55 -7.30 -4.96
N LEU A 195 -13.96 -6.99 -6.20
CA LEU A 195 -13.08 -6.43 -7.23
C LEU A 195 -12.63 -5.01 -6.87
N THR A 196 -13.52 -4.17 -6.34
CA THR A 196 -13.19 -2.84 -5.84
C THR A 196 -12.18 -2.94 -4.69
N PHE A 197 -12.40 -3.84 -3.73
CA PHE A 197 -11.49 -4.06 -2.61
C PHE A 197 -10.12 -4.51 -3.08
N ALA A 198 -10.05 -5.53 -3.95
CA ALA A 198 -8.79 -6.05 -4.47
C ALA A 198 -8.03 -5.01 -5.33
N GLY A 199 -8.74 -4.27 -6.17
CA GLY A 199 -8.18 -3.18 -6.97
C GLY A 199 -7.64 -2.03 -6.10
N ALA A 200 -8.40 -1.58 -5.10
CA ALA A 200 -7.95 -0.56 -4.17
C ALA A 200 -6.71 -1.00 -3.37
N LEU A 201 -6.68 -2.27 -2.96
CA LEU A 201 -5.53 -2.87 -2.26
C LEU A 201 -4.28 -2.85 -3.15
N GLY A 202 -4.41 -3.29 -4.40
CA GLY A 202 -3.32 -3.31 -5.38
C GLY A 202 -2.78 -1.93 -5.72
N ALA A 203 -3.66 -0.94 -5.88
CA ALA A 203 -3.25 0.46 -6.10
C ALA A 203 -2.49 1.05 -4.90
N SER A 204 -2.84 0.63 -3.68
CA SER A 204 -2.34 1.25 -2.44
C SER A 204 -1.06 0.61 -1.92
N VAL A 205 -0.84 -0.68 -2.19
CA VAL A 205 0.28 -1.44 -1.62
C VAL A 205 1.63 -1.13 -2.27
N VAL A 206 1.66 -0.62 -3.50
CA VAL A 206 2.88 -0.38 -4.29
C VAL A 206 3.86 0.58 -3.59
N ALA A 207 3.35 1.65 -2.99
CA ALA A 207 4.19 2.63 -2.30
C ALA A 207 4.89 2.02 -1.07
N LEU A 208 4.14 1.21 -0.34
CA LEU A 208 4.60 0.49 0.84
C LEU A 208 5.62 -0.60 0.45
N GLU A 209 5.36 -1.37 -0.60
CA GLU A 209 6.33 -2.34 -1.14
C GLU A 209 7.65 -1.66 -1.54
N ARG A 210 7.57 -0.49 -2.17
CA ARG A 210 8.76 0.26 -2.58
C ARG A 210 9.60 0.71 -1.39
N LEU A 211 8.99 1.26 -0.35
CA LEU A 211 9.72 1.61 0.87
C LEU A 211 10.38 0.38 1.48
N PHE A 212 9.63 -0.70 1.69
CA PHE A 212 10.14 -1.91 2.34
C PHE A 212 11.24 -2.60 1.53
N ALA A 213 11.19 -2.52 0.19
CA ALA A 213 12.28 -2.96 -0.66
C ALA A 213 13.55 -2.10 -0.48
N VAL A 214 13.44 -0.79 -0.28
CA VAL A 214 14.61 0.08 -0.03
C VAL A 214 15.17 -0.12 1.38
N LEU A 215 14.30 -0.33 2.39
CA LEU A 215 14.71 -0.52 3.79
C LEU A 215 15.29 -1.91 4.07
N HIS A 216 14.71 -2.95 3.46
CA HIS A 216 14.93 -4.34 3.85
C HIS A 216 15.17 -5.29 2.66
N GLY A 217 15.11 -4.78 1.42
CA GLY A 217 15.56 -5.54 0.26
C GLY A 217 17.01 -5.96 0.43
N PRO A 218 17.49 -6.94 -0.36
CA PRO A 218 18.88 -7.36 -0.32
C PRO A 218 19.79 -6.21 -0.78
N ALA A 219 20.16 -5.31 0.13
CA ALA A 219 21.22 -4.33 -0.09
C ALA A 219 22.54 -5.11 -0.19
N ALA A 220 23.25 -4.93 -1.30
CA ALA A 220 24.71 -5.05 -1.42
C ALA A 220 25.39 -6.09 -0.49
N ARG A 221 25.48 -7.36 -0.92
CA ARG A 221 26.64 -8.18 -0.54
C ARG A 221 27.87 -7.60 -1.25
N GLY A 222 28.44 -6.55 -0.67
CA GLY A 222 29.53 -5.79 -1.27
C GLY A 222 30.32 -5.03 -0.22
N SER A 223 30.88 -5.75 0.76
CA SER A 223 32.16 -5.44 1.41
C SER A 223 32.47 -6.49 2.49
N SER A 224 33.14 -7.58 2.09
CA SER A 224 34.16 -8.27 2.87
C SER A 224 34.76 -9.42 2.04
N ASP A 225 35.52 -9.07 1.01
CA ASP A 225 36.80 -9.77 0.73
C ASP A 225 37.79 -9.26 1.80
N ALA A 226 38.72 -9.99 2.42
CA ALA A 226 39.20 -11.38 2.43
C ALA A 226 40.24 -11.43 3.62
N PRO A 227 41.10 -12.46 3.89
CA PRO A 227 41.64 -13.47 2.97
C PRO A 227 41.61 -14.92 3.48
N GLY A 228 41.94 -15.81 2.56
CA GLY A 228 41.81 -17.25 2.68
C GLY A 228 42.74 -17.95 3.67
N ALA A 229 42.40 -19.21 3.92
CA ALA A 229 43.35 -20.24 4.27
C ALA A 229 43.00 -21.51 3.48
N THR A 230 43.80 -21.67 2.44
CA THR A 230 44.18 -22.83 1.63
C THR A 230 43.94 -24.23 2.25
N SER A 231 43.29 -25.08 1.46
CA SER A 231 43.56 -26.50 1.15
C SER A 231 44.09 -27.45 2.25
N ALA A 232 43.37 -28.57 2.43
CA ALA A 232 43.94 -29.91 2.23
C ALA A 232 42.84 -30.95 1.97
N ALA A 233 42.92 -31.62 0.83
CA ALA A 233 42.20 -32.86 0.51
C ALA A 233 43.16 -34.07 0.71
N PRO A 234 42.76 -35.32 0.41
CA PRO A 234 42.36 -36.31 1.40
C PRO A 234 43.35 -37.49 1.50
N SER A 235 43.11 -38.39 2.44
CA SER A 235 43.48 -39.81 2.36
C SER A 235 42.41 -40.63 3.07
#